data_AF-A0A1I0ZWJ3-F1
#
_entry.id   AF-A0A1I0ZWJ3-F1
#
_cell.length_a   1.000
_cell.length_b   1.000
_cell.length_c   1.000
_cell.angle_alpha   90.00
_cell.angle_beta   90.00
_cell.angle_gamma   90.00
#
_symmetry.space_group_name_H-M   'P 1'
#
loop_
_entity.id
_entity.type
_entity.pdbx_description
1 polymer ?
#
loop_
_entity_poly.entity_id
_entity_poly.type
_entity_poly.pdbx_seq_one_letter_code
_entity_poly.pdbx_strand_id
1 'polypeptide(L)'
;MKYDLHCHTKEGSIDAQIGVYDYARKLKSLGYKGMLCTDHDTYGGYRTWERLKAVGNEVKDFYVLKGIEYDTKDGGHVICILPDNVFCPILERRGLKLELLAMIVHLYGGIIGAAHPYGNGSFAITNTRLYKKNKEIINIFDFIETNNAGITEEANWKAKRLANHYKKPQTSGSDAHKKKQVGTAYTEFDTKITCNNDLIRAIKGDSKVQIVNLFSADRVKYMNALQIKLGVVGYWVYNQLEALLNTHARNRVFEDTWKGVEIAKKEIEDVKKKSIDICEEIVEDVVVDIQHFKDEHKNIHEDIKNFEDYKRIYEEIKGSGNYKKLPQYVKKKLMPPRDIHSKKTYKHS
;
A
#
# COMPACT_ATOMS: atom_id res chain seq x y z
N MET A 1 5.89 -8.58 -18.47
CA MET A 1 6.43 -9.39 -17.36
C MET A 1 5.30 -10.05 -16.61
N LYS A 2 5.31 -11.39 -16.46
CA LYS A 2 4.18 -12.16 -15.92
C LYS A 2 4.27 -12.35 -14.41
N TYR A 3 3.18 -12.06 -13.70
CA TYR A 3 3.00 -12.29 -12.27
C TYR A 3 1.70 -13.03 -12.02
N ASP A 4 1.74 -14.01 -11.13
CA ASP A 4 0.54 -14.63 -10.58
C ASP A 4 0.13 -13.85 -9.33
N LEU A 5 -1.02 -13.16 -9.36
CA LEU A 5 -1.40 -12.22 -8.28
C LEU A 5 -2.38 -12.81 -7.25
N HIS A 6 -2.63 -14.11 -7.30
CA HIS A 6 -3.47 -14.80 -6.33
C HIS A 6 -2.95 -16.23 -6.15
N CYS A 7 -2.27 -16.50 -5.04
CA CYS A 7 -1.55 -17.76 -4.83
C CYS A 7 -1.63 -18.24 -3.38
N HIS A 8 -1.94 -19.52 -3.21
CA HIS A 8 -1.97 -20.19 -1.91
C HIS A 8 -0.83 -21.19 -1.76
N THR A 9 -0.25 -21.24 -0.58
CA THR A 9 0.91 -22.07 -0.23
C THR A 9 0.58 -22.96 0.95
N LYS A 10 1.14 -24.16 0.98
CA LYS A 10 0.92 -25.15 2.05
C LYS A 10 1.32 -24.61 3.43
N GLU A 11 2.25 -23.65 3.47
CA GLU A 11 2.76 -23.06 4.70
C GLU A 11 1.85 -21.99 5.29
N GLY A 12 0.89 -21.46 4.52
CA GLY A 12 -0.07 -20.47 5.02
C GLY A 12 -1.53 -20.89 4.88
N SER A 13 -1.90 -21.58 3.81
CA SER A 13 -3.30 -21.98 3.56
C SER A 13 -3.50 -23.47 3.81
N ILE A 14 -4.46 -23.82 4.67
CA ILE A 14 -4.73 -25.21 5.11
C ILE A 14 -5.14 -26.13 3.96
N ASP A 15 -5.69 -25.56 2.89
CA ASP A 15 -6.20 -26.21 1.70
C ASP A 15 -5.20 -26.22 0.53
N ALA A 16 -4.03 -25.61 0.70
CA ALA A 16 -2.96 -25.62 -0.30
C ALA A 16 -2.01 -26.81 -0.13
N GLN A 17 -1.58 -27.38 -1.26
CA GLN A 17 -0.77 -28.62 -1.28
C GLN A 17 0.69 -28.39 -1.69
N ILE A 18 1.02 -27.21 -2.22
CA ILE A 18 2.33 -26.90 -2.76
C ILE A 18 3.07 -25.93 -1.84
N GLY A 19 4.33 -26.22 -1.54
CA GLY A 19 5.17 -25.31 -0.76
C GLY A 19 5.60 -24.09 -1.57
N VAL A 20 5.79 -22.95 -0.92
CA VAL A 20 6.10 -21.66 -1.58
C VAL A 20 7.35 -21.71 -2.47
N TYR A 21 8.39 -22.45 -2.07
CA TYR A 21 9.62 -22.58 -2.86
C TYR A 21 9.38 -23.36 -4.16
N ASP A 22 8.66 -24.48 -4.09
CA ASP A 22 8.27 -25.27 -5.26
C ASP A 22 7.31 -24.51 -6.18
N TYR A 23 6.44 -23.68 -5.59
CA TYR A 23 5.56 -22.78 -6.32
C TYR A 23 6.40 -21.79 -7.15
N ALA A 24 7.30 -21.05 -6.51
CA ALA A 24 8.19 -20.09 -7.15
C ALA A 24 9.03 -20.74 -8.25
N ARG A 25 9.62 -21.91 -7.98
CA ARG A 25 10.40 -22.68 -8.95
C ARG A 25 9.58 -23.06 -10.18
N LYS A 26 8.34 -23.54 -10.00
CA LYS A 26 7.44 -23.88 -11.11
C LYS A 26 7.04 -22.64 -11.91
N LEU A 27 6.66 -21.54 -11.27
CA LEU A 27 6.31 -20.32 -11.99
C LEU A 27 7.48 -19.79 -12.81
N LYS A 28 8.69 -19.79 -12.23
CA LYS A 28 9.89 -19.37 -12.93
C LYS A 28 10.17 -20.23 -14.17
N SER A 29 10.01 -21.56 -14.07
CA SER A 29 10.19 -22.43 -15.25
C SER A 29 9.16 -22.20 -16.35
N LEU A 30 7.99 -21.63 -16.01
CA LEU A 30 6.97 -21.17 -16.95
C LEU A 30 7.21 -19.74 -17.48
N GLY A 31 8.33 -19.11 -17.12
CA GLY A 31 8.71 -17.77 -17.57
C GLY A 31 8.09 -16.61 -16.77
N TYR A 32 7.50 -16.89 -15.60
CA TYR A 32 7.01 -15.84 -14.71
C TYR A 32 8.18 -15.13 -14.02
N LYS A 33 7.97 -13.85 -13.68
CA LYS A 33 8.92 -13.03 -12.94
C LYS A 33 8.61 -12.94 -11.45
N GLY A 34 7.39 -13.25 -11.05
CA GLY A 34 7.04 -13.30 -9.65
C GLY A 34 5.65 -13.82 -9.37
N MET A 35 5.31 -13.78 -8.08
CA MET A 35 3.99 -14.10 -7.56
C MET A 35 3.64 -13.19 -6.39
N LEU A 36 2.36 -12.98 -6.14
CA LEU A 36 1.85 -12.45 -4.88
C LEU A 36 1.40 -13.62 -4.02
N CYS A 37 2.07 -13.86 -2.90
CA CYS A 37 1.66 -14.87 -1.93
C CYS A 37 0.46 -14.33 -1.15
N THR A 38 -0.73 -14.93 -1.26
CA THR A 38 -2.00 -14.43 -0.71
C THR A 38 -2.69 -15.50 0.13
N ASP A 39 -1.96 -16.08 1.09
CA ASP A 39 -2.55 -17.10 1.96
C ASP A 39 -3.73 -16.56 2.78
N HIS A 40 -4.66 -17.46 3.16
CA HIS A 40 -5.84 -17.09 3.93
C HIS A 40 -5.49 -16.59 5.33
N ASP A 41 -5.70 -15.30 5.59
CA ASP A 41 -5.51 -14.63 6.89
C ASP A 41 -4.12 -14.89 7.54
N THR A 42 -3.08 -15.13 6.74
CA THR A 42 -1.71 -15.33 7.24
C THR A 42 -0.65 -14.91 6.24
N TYR A 43 0.53 -14.54 6.74
CA TYR A 43 1.74 -14.39 5.92
C TYR A 43 2.68 -15.61 6.01
N GLY A 44 2.14 -16.80 6.35
CA GLY A 44 2.91 -18.04 6.55
C GLY A 44 3.78 -18.44 5.36
N GLY A 45 3.21 -18.46 4.15
CA GLY A 45 3.94 -18.71 2.91
C GLY A 45 5.05 -17.71 2.66
N TYR A 46 4.72 -16.41 2.73
CA TYR A 46 5.69 -15.34 2.52
C TYR A 46 6.85 -15.40 3.54
N ARG A 47 6.56 -15.60 4.84
CA ARG A 47 7.60 -15.75 5.86
C ARG A 47 8.48 -16.97 5.61
N THR A 48 7.91 -18.06 5.12
CA THR A 48 8.68 -19.26 4.77
C THR A 48 9.57 -19.00 3.56
N TRP A 49 9.07 -18.30 2.54
CA TRP A 49 9.87 -17.86 1.41
C TRP A 49 11.08 -17.04 1.84
N GLU A 50 10.89 -16.05 2.72
CA GLU A 50 11.99 -15.20 3.20
C GLU A 50 13.11 -16.01 3.87
N ARG A 51 12.77 -17.12 4.53
CA ARG A 51 13.75 -18.04 5.14
C ARG A 51 14.46 -18.92 4.11
N LEU A 52 13.79 -19.32 3.04
CA LEU A 52 14.29 -20.29 2.07
C LEU A 52 14.99 -19.65 0.86
N LYS A 53 14.67 -18.40 0.50
CA LYS A 53 15.16 -17.75 -0.72
C LYS A 53 16.69 -17.67 -0.83
N ALA A 54 17.40 -17.68 0.30
CA ALA A 54 18.85 -17.62 0.37
C ALA A 54 19.55 -18.97 0.06
N VAL A 55 18.81 -20.08 0.02
CA VAL A 55 19.39 -21.43 0.02
C VAL A 55 19.71 -21.96 -1.38
N GLY A 56 19.21 -21.35 -2.47
CA GLY A 56 19.47 -21.88 -3.82
C GLY A 56 19.30 -20.89 -4.98
N ASN A 57 20.05 -21.11 -6.06
CA ASN A 57 20.06 -20.29 -7.27
C ASN A 57 18.87 -20.54 -8.21
N GLU A 58 18.10 -21.61 -8.01
CA GLU A 58 17.00 -22.01 -8.91
C GLU A 58 15.94 -20.92 -9.07
N VAL A 59 15.71 -20.13 -8.03
CA VAL A 59 14.72 -19.04 -7.99
C VAL A 59 15.36 -17.65 -8.06
N LYS A 60 16.63 -17.54 -8.50
CA LYS A 60 17.30 -16.25 -8.74
C LYS A 60 16.46 -15.33 -9.64
N ASP A 61 16.38 -14.04 -9.34
CA ASP A 61 15.60 -13.05 -10.09
C ASP A 61 14.09 -13.36 -10.19
N PHE A 62 13.56 -14.16 -9.25
CA PHE A 62 12.12 -14.36 -9.06
C PHE A 62 11.66 -13.61 -7.81
N TYR A 63 10.56 -12.87 -7.93
CA TYR A 63 10.05 -12.00 -6.87
C TYR A 63 8.78 -12.59 -6.26
N VAL A 64 8.86 -13.05 -5.00
CA VAL A 64 7.66 -13.36 -4.20
C VAL A 64 7.30 -12.11 -3.42
N LEU A 65 6.12 -11.57 -3.71
CA LEU A 65 5.55 -10.37 -3.10
C LEU A 65 4.61 -10.77 -1.96
N LYS A 66 4.47 -9.87 -0.98
CA LYS A 66 3.69 -10.12 0.24
C LYS A 66 2.24 -9.66 0.07
N GLY A 67 1.30 -10.58 -0.07
CA GLY A 67 -0.12 -10.31 -0.01
C GLY A 67 -0.80 -11.14 1.07
N ILE A 68 -2.11 -11.00 1.17
CA ILE A 68 -2.96 -11.83 2.03
C ILE A 68 -4.35 -11.87 1.39
N GLU A 69 -4.95 -13.05 1.29
CA GLU A 69 -6.38 -13.13 1.02
C GLU A 69 -7.08 -13.13 2.38
N TYR A 70 -7.85 -12.09 2.63
CA TYR A 70 -8.46 -11.85 3.92
C TYR A 70 -9.93 -12.27 3.90
N ASP A 71 -10.32 -13.08 4.89
CA ASP A 71 -11.68 -13.57 5.05
C ASP A 71 -12.50 -12.58 5.87
N THR A 72 -13.24 -11.71 5.16
CA THR A 72 -14.16 -10.77 5.83
C THR A 72 -15.42 -11.49 6.30
N LYS A 73 -16.05 -10.94 7.34
CA LYS A 73 -17.31 -11.52 7.86
C LYS A 73 -18.54 -11.17 7.02
N ASP A 74 -18.49 -10.13 6.18
CA ASP A 74 -19.63 -9.58 5.46
C ASP A 74 -19.38 -9.22 3.98
N GLY A 75 -18.13 -9.21 3.52
CA GLY A 75 -17.72 -8.83 2.17
C GLY A 75 -17.10 -9.94 1.33
N GLY A 76 -17.02 -11.18 1.84
CA GLY A 76 -16.31 -12.27 1.16
C GLY A 76 -14.79 -12.15 1.24
N HIS A 77 -14.11 -12.68 0.24
CA HIS A 77 -12.65 -12.70 0.13
C HIS A 77 -12.08 -11.42 -0.46
N VAL A 78 -10.98 -10.93 0.12
CA VAL A 78 -10.36 -9.65 -0.25
C VAL A 78 -8.85 -9.80 -0.32
N ILE A 79 -8.26 -9.52 -1.47
CA ILE A 79 -6.79 -9.45 -1.60
C ILE A 79 -6.34 -8.14 -0.99
N CYS A 80 -5.47 -8.18 0.02
CA CYS A 80 -4.87 -6.99 0.62
C CYS A 80 -3.36 -6.95 0.30
N ILE A 81 -2.89 -5.78 -0.12
CA ILE A 81 -1.48 -5.53 -0.43
C ILE A 81 -1.04 -4.29 0.35
N LEU A 82 -0.10 -4.47 1.27
CA LEU A 82 0.50 -3.37 2.01
C LEU A 82 1.87 -3.01 1.42
N PRO A 83 2.35 -1.76 1.59
CA PRO A 83 3.74 -1.40 1.32
C PRO A 83 4.73 -2.32 2.04
N ASP A 84 5.93 -2.44 1.48
CA ASP A 84 7.01 -3.14 2.17
C ASP A 84 7.29 -2.48 3.54
N ASN A 85 7.79 -3.28 4.49
CA ASN A 85 8.11 -2.86 5.86
C ASN A 85 6.91 -2.42 6.72
N VAL A 86 5.68 -2.59 6.25
CA VAL A 86 4.48 -2.42 7.09
C VAL A 86 4.19 -3.72 7.84
N PHE A 87 4.02 -3.59 9.16
CA PHE A 87 3.55 -4.65 10.05
C PHE A 87 2.13 -4.33 10.53
N CYS A 88 1.17 -5.17 10.14
CA CYS A 88 -0.24 -4.99 10.47
C CYS A 88 -0.83 -6.31 10.99
N PRO A 89 -0.67 -6.62 12.30
CA PRO A 89 -1.06 -7.91 12.88
C PRO A 89 -2.54 -8.24 12.74
N ILE A 90 -3.39 -7.20 12.65
CA ILE A 90 -4.84 -7.38 12.54
C ILE A 90 -5.24 -8.07 11.22
N LEU A 91 -4.40 -8.00 10.18
CA LEU A 91 -4.63 -8.72 8.93
C LEU A 91 -4.44 -10.24 9.08
N GLU A 92 -3.73 -10.71 10.12
CA GLU A 92 -3.64 -12.14 10.46
C GLU A 92 -4.70 -12.55 11.51
N ARG A 93 -5.76 -11.74 11.63
CA ARG A 93 -6.91 -11.99 12.52
C ARG A 93 -8.19 -11.87 11.72
N ARG A 94 -8.62 -12.98 11.12
CA ARG A 94 -9.87 -13.15 10.35
C ARG A 94 -11.09 -12.43 10.92
N GLY A 95 -12.02 -12.02 10.06
CA GLY A 95 -13.39 -11.65 10.44
C GLY A 95 -13.66 -10.16 10.66
N LEU A 96 -12.79 -9.27 10.18
CA LEU A 96 -13.10 -7.86 10.04
C LEU A 96 -14.27 -7.64 9.08
N LYS A 97 -14.99 -6.52 9.26
CA LYS A 97 -15.91 -6.02 8.24
C LYS A 97 -15.11 -5.49 7.05
N LEU A 98 -15.64 -5.61 5.84
CA LEU A 98 -15.01 -5.09 4.63
C LEU A 98 -14.61 -3.61 4.76
N GLU A 99 -15.51 -2.77 5.27
CA GLU A 99 -15.25 -1.32 5.40
C GLU A 99 -14.09 -1.01 6.36
N LEU A 100 -14.04 -1.73 7.48
CA LEU A 100 -12.97 -1.58 8.47
C LEU A 100 -11.64 -2.10 7.93
N LEU A 101 -11.65 -3.22 7.22
CA LEU A 101 -10.48 -3.76 6.53
C LEU A 101 -9.91 -2.74 5.54
N ALA A 102 -10.77 -2.19 4.67
CA ALA A 102 -10.38 -1.19 3.68
C ALA A 102 -9.74 0.03 4.35
N MET A 103 -10.40 0.58 5.38
CA MET A 103 -9.88 1.73 6.13
C MET A 103 -8.49 1.47 6.70
N ILE A 104 -8.26 0.30 7.32
CA ILE A 104 -6.96 -0.07 7.89
C ILE A 104 -5.90 -0.19 6.78
N VAL A 105 -6.21 -0.91 5.71
CA VAL A 105 -5.27 -1.13 4.61
C VAL A 105 -4.88 0.20 3.95
N HIS A 106 -5.85 1.08 3.70
CA HIS A 106 -5.62 2.41 3.13
C HIS A 106 -4.83 3.32 4.07
N LEU A 107 -5.07 3.26 5.39
CA LEU A 107 -4.30 4.01 6.39
C LEU A 107 -2.81 3.69 6.33
N TYR A 108 -2.47 2.43 6.06
CA TYR A 108 -1.09 1.98 5.87
C TYR A 108 -0.56 2.18 4.44
N GLY A 109 -1.27 2.91 3.58
CA GLY A 109 -0.86 3.17 2.20
C GLY A 109 -1.01 1.97 1.26
N GLY A 110 -1.70 0.91 1.70
CA GLY A 110 -1.98 -0.27 0.90
C GLY A 110 -3.14 -0.11 -0.06
N ILE A 111 -3.50 -1.23 -0.69
CA ILE A 111 -4.65 -1.37 -1.59
C ILE A 111 -5.39 -2.67 -1.31
N ILE A 112 -6.69 -2.67 -1.58
CA ILE A 112 -7.53 -3.85 -1.50
C ILE A 112 -8.17 -4.17 -2.86
N GLY A 113 -8.34 -5.47 -3.15
CA GLY A 113 -9.00 -5.94 -4.35
C GLY A 113 -10.08 -6.95 -4.05
N ALA A 114 -11.16 -6.90 -4.84
CA ALA A 114 -12.21 -7.92 -4.76
C ALA A 114 -11.67 -9.22 -5.38
N ALA A 115 -11.43 -10.24 -4.53
CA ALA A 115 -11.06 -11.58 -4.96
C ALA A 115 -12.28 -12.24 -5.62
N HIS A 116 -12.08 -12.86 -6.79
CA HIS A 116 -13.08 -13.64 -7.54
C HIS A 116 -14.54 -13.18 -7.29
N PRO A 117 -14.90 -11.93 -7.67
CA PRO A 117 -16.10 -11.25 -7.13
C PRO A 117 -17.43 -11.91 -7.51
N TYR A 118 -17.43 -12.78 -8.52
CA TYR A 118 -18.57 -13.61 -8.97
C TYR A 118 -18.33 -15.11 -8.75
N GLY A 119 -17.38 -15.47 -7.89
CA GLY A 119 -17.12 -16.83 -7.47
C GLY A 119 -18.29 -17.46 -6.71
N ASN A 120 -18.03 -18.64 -6.15
CA ASN A 120 -19.07 -19.41 -5.48
C ASN A 120 -19.49 -18.77 -4.15
N GLY A 121 -20.75 -18.99 -3.74
CA GLY A 121 -21.19 -18.80 -2.36
C GLY A 121 -20.87 -17.44 -1.73
N SER A 122 -20.70 -17.42 -0.41
CA SER A 122 -20.37 -16.21 0.35
C SER A 122 -18.92 -15.75 0.23
N PHE A 123 -18.07 -16.50 -0.49
CA PHE A 123 -16.70 -16.11 -0.81
C PHE A 123 -16.68 -14.85 -1.70
N ALA A 124 -17.63 -14.78 -2.63
CA ALA A 124 -17.72 -13.72 -3.61
C ALA A 124 -18.56 -12.53 -3.10
N ILE A 125 -18.01 -11.31 -3.17
CA ILE A 125 -18.70 -10.09 -2.72
C ILE A 125 -20.10 -9.95 -3.33
N THR A 126 -20.31 -10.32 -4.60
CA THR A 126 -21.61 -10.13 -5.28
C THR A 126 -22.74 -11.00 -4.72
N ASN A 127 -22.39 -12.05 -3.97
CA ASN A 127 -23.36 -12.96 -3.36
C ASN A 127 -23.73 -12.53 -1.94
N THR A 128 -22.96 -11.60 -1.34
CA THR A 128 -23.15 -11.13 0.03
C THR A 128 -24.41 -10.26 0.18
N ARG A 129 -24.92 -10.17 1.42
CA ARG A 129 -26.00 -9.24 1.75
C ARG A 129 -25.54 -7.78 1.63
N LEU A 130 -24.25 -7.51 1.87
CA LEU A 130 -23.65 -6.19 1.77
C LEU A 130 -23.80 -5.63 0.35
N TYR A 131 -23.36 -6.38 -0.65
CA TYR A 131 -23.49 -6.00 -2.06
C TYR A 131 -24.95 -5.89 -2.53
N LYS A 132 -25.81 -6.83 -2.10
CA LYS A 132 -27.24 -6.81 -2.46
C LYS A 132 -27.96 -5.56 -1.93
N LYS A 133 -27.57 -5.06 -0.76
CA LYS A 133 -28.10 -3.83 -0.17
C LYS A 133 -27.50 -2.57 -0.80
N ASN A 134 -26.20 -2.60 -1.08
CA ASN A 134 -25.47 -1.46 -1.61
C ASN A 134 -24.49 -1.93 -2.69
N LYS A 135 -24.86 -1.77 -3.97
CA LYS A 135 -23.96 -2.11 -5.09
C LYS A 135 -22.75 -1.17 -5.15
N GLU A 136 -22.89 0.06 -4.68
CA GLU A 136 -21.81 1.04 -4.64
C GLU A 136 -20.70 0.68 -3.67
N ILE A 137 -20.86 -0.38 -2.85
CA ILE A 137 -19.78 -0.93 -2.05
C ILE A 137 -18.56 -1.32 -2.90
N ILE A 138 -18.75 -1.62 -4.19
CA ILE A 138 -17.64 -1.93 -5.10
C ILE A 138 -16.63 -0.78 -5.22
N ASN A 139 -17.05 0.47 -4.98
CA ASN A 139 -16.14 1.61 -5.00
C ASN A 139 -15.03 1.53 -3.95
N ILE A 140 -15.22 0.74 -2.88
CA ILE A 140 -14.22 0.56 -1.81
C ILE A 140 -12.95 -0.13 -2.28
N PHE A 141 -13.06 -0.96 -3.33
CA PHE A 141 -11.92 -1.71 -3.85
C PHE A 141 -11.07 -0.85 -4.77
N ASP A 142 -9.75 -0.96 -4.67
CA ASP A 142 -8.80 -0.30 -5.56
C ASP A 142 -8.67 -1.03 -6.89
N PHE A 143 -8.87 -2.35 -6.91
CA PHE A 143 -8.83 -3.19 -8.11
C PHE A 143 -9.81 -4.36 -8.01
N ILE A 144 -10.05 -5.04 -9.12
CA ILE A 144 -10.93 -6.22 -9.19
C ILE A 144 -10.18 -7.36 -9.85
N GLU A 145 -10.20 -8.55 -9.23
CA GLU A 145 -9.76 -9.77 -9.89
C GLU A 145 -10.81 -10.16 -10.94
N THR A 146 -10.48 -9.95 -12.21
CA THR A 146 -11.41 -10.20 -13.33
C THR A 146 -11.17 -11.52 -14.03
N ASN A 147 -10.04 -12.15 -13.73
CA ASN A 147 -9.70 -13.45 -14.27
C ASN A 147 -9.01 -14.33 -13.21
N ASN A 148 -9.79 -15.20 -12.61
CA ASN A 148 -9.33 -16.23 -11.69
C ASN A 148 -9.51 -17.61 -12.34
N ALA A 149 -8.46 -18.43 -12.31
CA ALA A 149 -8.45 -19.73 -13.00
C ALA A 149 -9.31 -20.81 -12.30
N GLY A 150 -9.65 -20.60 -11.03
CA GLY A 150 -10.52 -21.46 -10.22
C GLY A 150 -12.01 -21.23 -10.43
N ILE A 151 -12.41 -20.16 -11.13
CA ILE A 151 -13.82 -19.82 -11.41
C ILE A 151 -14.19 -19.96 -12.89
N THR A 152 -15.49 -20.02 -13.17
CA THR A 152 -16.03 -20.24 -14.52
C THR A 152 -15.77 -19.05 -15.44
N GLU A 153 -15.76 -19.28 -16.75
CA GLU A 153 -15.61 -18.20 -17.74
C GLU A 153 -16.73 -17.17 -17.63
N GLU A 154 -17.97 -17.60 -17.34
CA GLU A 154 -19.11 -16.70 -17.12
C GLU A 154 -18.89 -15.78 -15.91
N ALA A 155 -18.35 -16.31 -14.80
CA ALA A 155 -18.04 -15.51 -13.61
C ALA A 155 -16.94 -14.48 -13.90
N ASN A 156 -15.86 -14.89 -14.58
CA ASN A 156 -14.80 -13.99 -15.03
C ASN A 156 -15.33 -12.88 -15.96
N TRP A 157 -16.22 -13.23 -16.89
CA TRP A 157 -16.86 -12.24 -17.77
C TRP A 157 -17.70 -11.21 -17.00
N LYS A 158 -18.47 -11.66 -16.01
CA LYS A 158 -19.22 -10.76 -15.12
C LYS A 158 -18.28 -9.86 -14.30
N ALA A 159 -17.17 -10.40 -13.77
CA ALA A 159 -16.16 -9.64 -13.05
C ALA A 159 -15.52 -8.55 -13.92
N LYS A 160 -15.18 -8.88 -15.18
CA LYS A 160 -14.69 -7.90 -16.16
C LYS A 160 -15.70 -6.79 -16.42
N ARG A 161 -16.99 -7.12 -16.58
CA ARG A 161 -18.04 -6.10 -16.75
C ARG A 161 -18.18 -5.20 -15.53
N LEU A 162 -18.08 -5.76 -14.33
CA LEU A 162 -18.12 -4.99 -13.08
C LEU A 162 -16.96 -4.00 -12.99
N ALA A 163 -15.74 -4.46 -13.28
CA ALA A 163 -14.55 -3.60 -13.28
C ALA A 163 -14.63 -2.49 -14.32
N ASN A 164 -15.11 -2.80 -15.54
CA ASN A 164 -15.32 -1.79 -16.57
C ASN A 164 -16.38 -0.75 -16.16
N HIS A 165 -17.47 -1.18 -15.53
CA HIS A 165 -18.53 -0.28 -15.07
C HIS A 165 -18.03 0.71 -14.00
N TYR A 166 -17.30 0.20 -13.01
CA TYR A 166 -16.73 1.01 -11.92
C TYR A 166 -15.34 1.62 -12.25
N LYS A 167 -14.86 1.45 -13.48
CA LYS A 167 -13.54 1.89 -13.97
C LYS A 167 -12.39 1.47 -13.06
N LYS A 168 -12.44 0.23 -12.56
CA LYS A 168 -11.42 -0.33 -11.67
C LYS A 168 -10.30 -1.00 -12.47
N PRO A 169 -9.03 -0.83 -12.06
CA PRO A 169 -7.93 -1.69 -12.48
C PRO A 169 -8.30 -3.17 -12.34
N GLN A 170 -7.80 -3.97 -13.27
CA GLN A 170 -8.19 -5.37 -13.41
C GLN A 170 -6.95 -6.24 -13.18
N THR A 171 -7.07 -7.27 -12.35
CA THR A 171 -6.00 -8.24 -12.07
C THR A 171 -6.43 -9.66 -12.42
N SER A 172 -5.44 -10.55 -12.39
CA SER A 172 -5.60 -11.98 -12.64
C SER A 172 -4.61 -12.82 -11.83
N GLY A 173 -5.11 -13.92 -11.29
CA GLY A 173 -4.33 -14.90 -10.54
C GLY A 173 -4.87 -16.32 -10.72
N SER A 174 -4.03 -17.30 -10.41
CA SER A 174 -4.38 -18.71 -10.57
C SER A 174 -5.28 -19.24 -9.46
N ASP A 175 -5.20 -18.65 -8.27
CA ASP A 175 -5.89 -19.13 -7.06
C ASP A 175 -5.57 -20.63 -6.83
N ALA A 176 -4.30 -20.96 -7.07
CA ALA A 176 -3.85 -22.33 -7.10
C ALA A 176 -3.68 -22.88 -5.70
N HIS A 177 -4.51 -23.87 -5.38
CA HIS A 177 -4.40 -24.71 -4.19
C HIS A 177 -3.67 -26.03 -4.48
N LYS A 178 -3.64 -26.44 -5.75
CA LYS A 178 -2.99 -27.67 -6.22
C LYS A 178 -1.89 -27.37 -7.21
N LYS A 179 -0.84 -28.19 -7.22
CA LYS A 179 0.32 -28.06 -8.13
C LYS A 179 -0.06 -27.87 -9.61
N LYS A 180 -1.12 -28.51 -10.09
CA LYS A 180 -1.58 -28.40 -11.50
C LYS A 180 -2.19 -27.04 -11.86
N GLN A 181 -2.69 -26.29 -10.89
CA GLN A 181 -3.27 -24.96 -11.09
C GLN A 181 -2.22 -23.85 -11.12
N VAL A 182 -1.02 -24.10 -10.61
CA VAL A 182 0.05 -23.09 -10.60
C VAL A 182 0.37 -22.61 -12.02
N GLY A 183 0.32 -21.29 -12.24
CA GLY A 183 0.67 -20.64 -13.51
C GLY A 183 -0.41 -20.74 -14.59
N THR A 184 -1.67 -20.96 -14.22
CA THR A 184 -2.79 -21.03 -15.17
C THR A 184 -3.41 -19.69 -15.54
N ALA A 185 -3.14 -18.66 -14.75
CA ALA A 185 -3.55 -17.28 -14.99
C ALA A 185 -2.44 -16.33 -14.55
N TYR A 186 -2.41 -15.13 -15.13
CA TYR A 186 -1.43 -14.12 -14.76
C TYR A 186 -1.85 -12.71 -15.16
N THR A 187 -1.26 -11.77 -14.44
CA THR A 187 -1.24 -10.36 -14.76
C THR A 187 0.11 -10.03 -15.38
N GLU A 188 0.09 -9.39 -16.55
CA GLU A 188 1.29 -8.92 -17.21
C GLU A 188 1.46 -7.41 -17.05
N PHE A 189 2.65 -7.02 -16.58
CA PHE A 189 3.09 -5.64 -16.44
C PHE A 189 4.14 -5.29 -17.48
N ASP A 190 4.07 -4.08 -18.02
CA ASP A 190 5.10 -3.46 -18.86
C ASP A 190 6.28 -2.89 -18.05
N THR A 191 6.07 -2.65 -16.75
CA THR A 191 7.08 -2.20 -15.80
C THR A 191 7.62 -3.32 -14.90
N LYS A 192 8.82 -3.11 -14.35
CA LYS A 192 9.49 -4.07 -13.46
C LYS A 192 8.87 -3.99 -12.06
N ILE A 193 8.42 -5.13 -11.55
CA ILE A 193 7.86 -5.25 -10.19
C ILE A 193 8.81 -6.07 -9.34
N THR A 194 9.52 -5.41 -8.42
CA THR A 194 10.50 -6.08 -7.55
C THR A 194 10.08 -6.16 -6.10
N CYS A 195 9.10 -5.34 -5.71
CA CYS A 195 8.60 -5.25 -4.34
C CYS A 195 7.12 -4.83 -4.32
N ASN A 196 6.50 -4.84 -3.13
CA ASN A 196 5.08 -4.49 -3.01
C ASN A 196 4.80 -3.05 -3.42
N ASN A 197 5.71 -2.12 -3.13
CA ASN A 197 5.56 -0.73 -3.50
C ASN A 197 5.49 -0.54 -5.03
N ASP A 198 6.28 -1.31 -5.79
CA ASP A 198 6.21 -1.31 -7.25
C ASP A 198 4.84 -1.81 -7.72
N LEU A 199 4.35 -2.90 -7.13
CA LEU A 199 3.06 -3.49 -7.47
C LEU A 199 1.89 -2.52 -7.19
N ILE A 200 1.90 -1.88 -6.02
CA ILE A 200 0.88 -0.89 -5.64
C ILE A 200 0.85 0.26 -6.64
N ARG A 201 2.02 0.82 -7.00
CA ARG A 201 2.10 1.90 -8.01
C ARG A 201 1.64 1.44 -9.38
N ALA A 202 2.00 0.21 -9.78
CA ALA A 202 1.61 -0.33 -11.08
C ALA A 202 0.10 -0.58 -11.19
N ILE A 203 -0.55 -1.05 -10.12
CA ILE A 203 -2.01 -1.26 -10.08
C ILE A 203 -2.77 0.07 -10.01
N LYS A 204 -2.28 1.05 -9.23
CA LYS A 204 -2.93 2.37 -9.08
C LYS A 204 -2.71 3.29 -10.27
N GLY A 205 -1.60 3.14 -11.00
CA GLY A 205 -1.27 3.97 -12.15
C GLY A 205 -1.83 3.45 -13.47
N ASP A 206 -1.57 4.17 -14.55
CA ASP A 206 -1.97 3.80 -15.92
C ASP A 206 -1.04 2.76 -16.57
N SER A 207 -0.39 1.89 -15.79
CA SER A 207 0.47 0.84 -16.37
C SER A 207 -0.40 -0.06 -17.25
N LYS A 208 0.07 -0.45 -18.43
CA LYS A 208 -0.72 -1.33 -19.31
C LYS A 208 -0.76 -2.72 -18.71
N VAL A 209 -1.84 -3.02 -18.00
CA VAL A 209 -2.10 -4.34 -17.44
C VAL A 209 -2.76 -5.21 -18.51
N GLN A 210 -2.05 -6.26 -18.95
CA GLN A 210 -2.66 -7.31 -19.77
C GLN A 210 -3.06 -8.48 -18.86
N ILE A 211 -4.31 -8.93 -19.02
CA ILE A 211 -4.86 -10.06 -18.28
C ILE A 211 -4.93 -11.26 -19.20
N VAL A 212 -4.31 -12.36 -18.78
CA VAL A 212 -4.27 -13.58 -19.60
C VAL A 212 -4.74 -14.77 -18.77
N ASN A 213 -5.67 -15.54 -19.37
CA ASN A 213 -6.06 -16.84 -18.88
C ASN A 213 -5.55 -17.94 -19.81
N LEU A 214 -4.85 -18.92 -19.26
CA LEU A 214 -4.44 -20.12 -20.00
C LEU A 214 -5.33 -21.33 -19.66
N PHE A 215 -6.19 -21.23 -18.63
CA PHE A 215 -6.97 -22.35 -18.10
C PHE A 215 -8.34 -21.93 -17.55
N SER A 216 -9.42 -22.49 -18.07
CA SER A 216 -10.76 -22.31 -17.49
C SER A 216 -11.14 -23.44 -16.54
N ALA A 217 -11.81 -23.09 -15.44
CA ALA A 217 -12.36 -24.05 -14.47
C ALA A 217 -13.33 -25.06 -15.11
N ASP A 218 -13.93 -24.70 -16.26
CA ASP A 218 -14.81 -25.58 -17.04
C ASP A 218 -14.09 -26.85 -17.53
N ARG A 219 -12.76 -26.81 -17.68
CA ARG A 219 -11.94 -27.99 -18.02
C ARG A 219 -11.81 -28.99 -16.89
N VAL A 220 -12.29 -28.64 -15.69
CA VAL A 220 -12.00 -29.39 -14.47
C VAL A 220 -13.18 -29.32 -13.48
N LYS A 221 -14.24 -30.09 -13.78
CA LYS A 221 -15.33 -30.35 -12.82
C LYS A 221 -14.86 -31.31 -11.72
N TYR A 222 -14.51 -30.78 -10.54
CA TYR A 222 -14.17 -31.64 -9.39
C TYR A 222 -15.35 -32.02 -8.51
N MET A 223 -16.46 -31.27 -8.54
CA MET A 223 -17.53 -31.41 -7.55
C MET A 223 -18.92 -31.26 -8.17
N ASN A 224 -19.88 -32.05 -7.71
CA ASN A 224 -21.27 -31.92 -8.09
C ASN A 224 -21.95 -30.74 -7.35
N ALA A 225 -23.15 -30.35 -7.79
CA ALA A 225 -23.87 -29.20 -7.24
C ALA A 225 -24.14 -29.31 -5.73
N LEU A 226 -24.40 -30.52 -5.22
CA LEU A 226 -24.63 -30.76 -3.79
C LEU A 226 -23.35 -30.51 -2.98
N GLN A 227 -22.21 -31.03 -3.45
CA GLN A 227 -20.91 -30.83 -2.79
C GLN A 227 -20.51 -29.36 -2.76
N ILE A 228 -20.74 -28.62 -3.86
CA ILE A 228 -20.49 -27.16 -3.90
C ILE A 228 -21.38 -26.46 -2.87
N LYS A 229 -22.68 -26.80 -2.83
CA LYS A 229 -23.64 -26.18 -1.90
C LYS A 229 -23.26 -26.45 -0.44
N LEU A 230 -22.91 -27.69 -0.10
CA LEU A 230 -22.47 -28.06 1.25
C LEU A 230 -21.16 -27.38 1.61
N GLY A 231 -20.20 -27.28 0.68
CA GLY A 231 -18.95 -26.57 0.89
C GLY A 231 -19.16 -25.08 1.17
N VAL A 232 -20.04 -24.42 0.40
CA VAL A 232 -20.40 -23.02 0.60
C VAL A 232 -21.04 -22.78 1.97
N VAL A 233 -22.00 -23.62 2.37
CA VAL A 233 -22.67 -23.49 3.67
C VAL A 233 -21.69 -23.78 4.81
N GLY A 234 -20.90 -24.84 4.69
CA GLY A 234 -19.90 -25.23 5.68
C GLY A 234 -18.86 -24.13 5.89
N TYR A 235 -18.34 -23.56 4.80
CA TYR A 235 -17.43 -22.43 4.88
C TYR A 235 -18.09 -21.21 5.52
N TRP A 236 -19.34 -20.87 5.15
CA TRP A 236 -20.02 -19.73 5.75
C TRP A 236 -20.11 -19.89 7.28
N VAL A 237 -20.51 -21.07 7.77
CA VAL A 237 -20.55 -21.37 9.20
C VAL A 237 -19.15 -21.28 9.82
N TYR A 238 -18.16 -21.89 9.19
CA TYR A 238 -16.77 -21.86 9.64
C TYR A 238 -16.23 -20.43 9.78
N ASN A 239 -16.39 -19.60 8.74
CA ASN A 239 -15.94 -18.20 8.75
C ASN A 239 -16.66 -17.39 9.84
N GLN A 240 -17.97 -17.56 10.04
CA GLN A 240 -18.69 -16.87 11.11
C GLN A 240 -18.20 -17.30 12.50
N LEU A 241 -17.97 -18.60 12.72
CA LEU A 241 -17.46 -19.11 13.99
C LEU A 241 -16.04 -18.62 14.27
N GLU A 242 -15.13 -18.68 13.29
CA GLU A 242 -13.78 -18.16 13.48
C GLU A 242 -13.75 -16.64 13.65
N ALA A 243 -14.62 -15.91 12.97
CA ALA A 243 -14.79 -14.49 13.21
C ALA A 243 -15.24 -14.23 14.66
N LEU A 244 -16.14 -15.03 15.22
CA LEU A 244 -16.55 -14.91 16.63
C LEU A 244 -15.40 -15.27 17.59
N LEU A 245 -14.71 -16.38 17.38
CA LEU A 245 -13.58 -16.84 18.22
C LEU A 245 -12.43 -15.83 18.24
N ASN A 246 -12.14 -15.20 17.10
CA ASN A 246 -11.09 -14.18 16.99
C ASN A 246 -11.49 -12.81 17.58
N THR A 247 -12.71 -12.63 18.12
CA THR A 247 -13.18 -11.31 18.60
C THR A 247 -12.29 -10.74 19.69
N HIS A 248 -11.96 -11.52 20.72
CA HIS A 248 -11.10 -11.05 21.81
C HIS A 248 -9.68 -10.75 21.33
N ALA A 249 -9.12 -11.60 20.46
CA ALA A 249 -7.80 -11.39 19.89
C ALA A 249 -7.75 -10.14 19.00
N ARG A 250 -8.76 -9.92 18.16
CA ARG A 250 -8.88 -8.69 17.35
C ARG A 250 -8.97 -7.46 18.24
N ASN A 251 -9.84 -7.47 19.26
CA ASN A 251 -10.00 -6.32 20.16
C ASN A 251 -8.69 -5.98 20.86
N ARG A 252 -7.95 -7.00 21.33
CA ARG A 252 -6.63 -6.79 21.93
C ARG A 252 -5.64 -6.17 20.94
N VAL A 253 -5.54 -6.71 19.73
CA VAL A 253 -4.65 -6.15 18.69
C VAL A 253 -5.06 -4.71 18.34
N PHE A 254 -6.36 -4.41 18.28
CA PHE A 254 -6.85 -3.04 18.08
C PHE A 254 -6.47 -2.12 19.23
N GLU A 255 -6.66 -2.54 20.47
CA GLU A 255 -6.27 -1.76 21.65
C GLU A 255 -4.77 -1.50 21.67
N ASP A 256 -3.95 -2.51 21.40
CA ASP A 256 -2.49 -2.38 21.36
C ASP A 256 -2.05 -1.46 20.22
N THR A 257 -2.68 -1.57 19.04
CA THR A 257 -2.42 -0.69 17.90
C THR A 257 -2.83 0.75 18.22
N TRP A 258 -4.01 0.94 18.82
CA TRP A 258 -4.53 2.27 19.17
C TRP A 258 -3.69 2.94 20.25
N LYS A 259 -3.29 2.20 21.29
CA LYS A 259 -2.31 2.66 22.29
C LYS A 259 -1.01 3.07 21.63
N GLY A 260 -0.50 2.28 20.68
CA GLY A 260 0.69 2.64 19.90
C GLY A 260 0.51 3.94 19.11
N VAL A 261 -0.67 4.15 18.50
CA VAL A 261 -1.00 5.40 17.79
C VAL A 261 -1.10 6.59 18.75
N GLU A 262 -1.70 6.42 19.95
CA GLU A 262 -1.77 7.48 20.96
C GLU A 262 -0.39 7.85 21.50
N ILE A 263 0.48 6.87 21.74
CA ILE A 263 1.88 7.09 22.13
C ILE A 263 2.61 7.86 21.02
N ALA A 264 2.53 7.40 19.77
CA ALA A 264 3.18 8.07 18.63
C ALA A 264 2.65 9.50 18.42
N LYS A 265 1.34 9.73 18.60
CA LYS A 265 0.75 11.08 18.56
C LYS A 265 1.34 11.98 19.64
N LYS A 266 1.44 11.47 20.87
CA LYS A 266 2.03 12.21 21.98
C LYS A 266 3.51 12.52 21.75
N GLU A 267 4.28 11.57 21.22
CA GLU A 267 5.68 11.79 20.86
C GLU A 267 5.82 12.85 19.76
N ILE A 268 4.95 12.83 18.74
CA ILE A 268 4.92 13.86 17.70
C ILE A 268 4.55 15.23 18.28
N GLU A 269 3.58 15.29 19.19
CA GLU A 269 3.21 16.52 19.90
C GLU A 269 4.35 17.04 20.77
N ASP A 270 5.04 16.16 21.51
CA ASP A 270 6.21 16.51 22.33
C ASP A 270 7.37 17.01 21.46
N VAL A 271 7.62 16.40 20.29
CA VAL A 271 8.62 16.86 19.33
C VAL A 271 8.24 18.22 18.74
N LYS A 272 6.97 18.42 18.38
CA LYS A 272 6.47 19.72 17.92
C LYS A 272 6.60 20.78 18.99
N LYS A 273 6.24 20.47 20.24
CA LYS A 273 6.36 21.37 21.38
C LYS A 273 7.81 21.72 21.64
N LYS A 274 8.72 20.75 21.72
CA LYS A 274 10.17 21.02 21.83
C LYS A 274 10.70 21.88 20.68
N SER A 275 10.22 21.65 19.45
CA SER A 275 10.61 22.47 18.30
C SER A 275 10.12 23.91 18.43
N ILE A 276 8.90 24.11 18.94
CA ILE A 276 8.35 25.43 19.26
C ILE A 276 9.13 26.07 20.41
N ASP A 277 9.36 25.36 21.51
CA ASP A 277 10.13 25.84 22.67
C ASP A 277 11.54 26.27 22.24
N ILE A 278 12.22 25.49 21.38
CA ILE A 278 13.53 25.87 20.80
C ILE A 278 13.40 27.13 19.93
N CYS A 279 12.33 27.27 19.15
CA CYS A 279 12.12 28.47 18.36
C CYS A 279 11.81 29.68 19.24
N GLU A 280 11.08 29.52 20.35
CA GLU A 280 10.80 30.57 21.33
C GLU A 280 12.06 30.94 22.12
N GLU A 281 12.88 29.99 22.55
CA GLU A 281 14.17 30.22 23.21
C GLU A 281 15.15 30.97 22.28
N ILE A 282 15.23 30.57 21.00
CA ILE A 282 16.02 31.31 19.99
C ILE A 282 15.45 32.73 19.78
N VAL A 283 14.13 32.89 19.78
CA VAL A 283 13.51 34.21 19.66
C VAL A 283 13.76 35.05 20.91
N GLU A 284 13.68 34.48 22.12
CA GLU A 284 13.99 35.15 23.37
C GLU A 284 15.46 35.52 23.45
N ASP A 285 16.39 34.65 23.10
CA ASP A 285 17.82 34.95 23.03
C ASP A 285 18.10 36.08 22.01
N VAL A 286 17.46 36.05 20.84
CA VAL A 286 17.57 37.13 19.85
C VAL A 286 16.91 38.42 20.35
N VAL A 287 15.80 38.36 21.09
CA VAL A 287 15.12 39.51 21.68
C VAL A 287 15.93 40.10 22.84
N VAL A 288 16.55 39.26 23.66
CA VAL A 288 17.45 39.64 24.76
C VAL A 288 18.71 40.29 24.20
N ASP A 289 19.31 39.74 23.14
CA ASP A 289 20.42 40.38 22.43
C ASP A 289 20.02 41.72 21.80
N ILE A 290 18.81 41.82 21.22
CA ILE A 290 18.29 43.11 20.69
C ILE A 290 18.03 44.11 21.82
N GLN A 291 17.58 43.67 23.00
CA GLN A 291 17.31 44.55 24.14
C GLN A 291 18.62 45.04 24.78
N HIS A 292 19.61 44.15 24.92
CA HIS A 292 20.97 44.50 25.35
C HIS A 292 21.63 45.48 24.38
N PHE A 293 21.48 45.24 23.07
CA PHE A 293 21.97 46.14 22.01
C PHE A 293 21.24 47.50 21.99
N LYS A 294 19.93 47.52 22.33
CA LYS A 294 19.14 48.76 22.49
C LYS A 294 19.57 49.60 23.68
N ASP A 295 19.89 48.96 24.79
CA ASP A 295 20.33 49.63 26.01
C ASP A 295 21.76 50.19 25.86
N GLU A 296 22.62 49.55 25.07
CA GLU A 296 23.94 50.07 24.67
C GLU A 296 23.88 51.21 23.64
N HIS A 297 22.81 51.29 22.83
CA HIS A 297 22.68 52.27 21.74
C HIS A 297 21.40 53.13 21.86
N LYS A 298 21.44 54.11 22.78
CA LYS A 298 20.35 55.05 23.15
C LYS A 298 19.73 55.96 22.05
N ASN A 299 20.09 55.83 20.77
CA ASN A 299 19.54 56.64 19.67
C ASN A 299 18.88 55.80 18.54
N ILE A 300 18.38 54.61 18.86
CA ILE A 300 17.81 53.62 17.92
C ILE A 300 16.44 54.00 17.29
N HIS A 301 15.81 55.12 17.69
CA HIS A 301 14.51 55.51 17.13
C HIS A 301 14.52 55.81 15.62
N GLU A 302 15.67 56.22 15.07
CA GLU A 302 15.84 56.42 13.62
C GLU A 302 15.99 55.10 12.85
N ASP A 303 16.57 54.06 13.46
CA ASP A 303 16.82 52.77 12.79
C ASP A 303 15.60 51.83 12.79
N ILE A 304 14.74 51.91 13.80
CA ILE A 304 13.48 51.12 13.87
C ILE A 304 12.52 51.51 12.73
N LYS A 305 12.52 52.79 12.33
CA LYS A 305 11.64 53.29 11.26
C LYS A 305 11.96 52.65 9.91
N ASN A 306 13.22 52.29 9.67
CA ASN A 306 13.67 51.61 8.46
C ASN A 306 13.29 50.11 8.40
N PHE A 307 13.03 49.47 9.54
CA PHE A 307 12.71 48.03 9.60
C PHE A 307 11.22 47.74 9.35
N GLU A 308 10.32 48.62 9.83
CA GLU A 308 8.88 48.59 9.52
C GLU A 308 8.62 48.75 8.01
N ASP A 309 9.36 49.64 7.35
CA ASP A 309 9.32 49.80 5.89
C ASP A 309 9.80 48.53 5.15
N TYR A 310 10.78 47.82 5.71
CA TYR A 310 11.27 46.56 5.17
C TYR A 310 10.23 45.43 5.25
N LYS A 311 9.50 45.37 6.37
CA LYS A 311 8.42 44.39 6.59
C LYS A 311 7.22 44.65 5.66
N ARG A 312 6.88 45.93 5.42
CA ARG A 312 5.85 46.34 4.46
C ARG A 312 6.20 45.95 3.02
N ILE A 313 7.44 46.22 2.58
CA ILE A 313 7.92 45.87 1.24
C ILE A 313 7.97 44.34 1.05
N TYR A 314 8.33 43.58 2.09
CA TYR A 314 8.37 42.11 2.04
C TYR A 314 6.98 41.49 1.85
N GLU A 315 5.95 41.99 2.56
CA GLU A 315 4.57 41.51 2.41
C GLU A 315 3.95 41.89 1.05
N GLU A 316 4.25 43.08 0.50
CA GLU A 316 3.80 43.47 -0.85
C GLU A 316 4.41 42.61 -1.98
N ILE A 317 5.63 42.10 -1.79
CA ILE A 317 6.33 41.26 -2.77
C ILE A 317 5.83 39.81 -2.74
N LYS A 318 5.49 39.29 -1.55
CA LYS A 318 5.01 37.92 -1.36
C LYS A 318 3.69 37.63 -2.08
N GLY A 319 2.87 38.66 -2.34
CA GLY A 319 1.60 38.56 -3.06
C GLY A 319 1.68 38.65 -4.59
N SER A 320 2.77 39.15 -5.19
CA SER A 320 2.81 39.55 -6.62
C SER A 320 3.81 38.80 -7.51
N GLY A 321 4.76 38.06 -6.93
CA GLY A 321 5.65 37.14 -7.68
C GLY A 321 6.67 37.78 -8.64
N ASN A 322 6.83 39.11 -8.67
CA ASN A 322 7.69 39.79 -9.64
C ASN A 322 9.00 40.34 -9.02
N TYR A 323 10.04 39.50 -9.00
CA TYR A 323 11.33 39.74 -8.35
C TYR A 323 12.28 40.76 -9.05
N LYS A 324 11.86 41.41 -10.14
CA LYS A 324 12.74 42.31 -10.92
C LYS A 324 13.10 43.63 -10.20
N LYS A 325 12.33 44.06 -9.20
CA LYS A 325 12.52 45.33 -8.47
C LYS A 325 13.44 45.25 -7.22
N LEU A 326 14.05 44.11 -6.92
CA LEU A 326 14.90 44.00 -5.72
C LEU A 326 16.15 44.90 -5.77
N PRO A 327 16.51 45.57 -4.65
CA PRO A 327 17.78 46.28 -4.50
C PRO A 327 18.98 45.36 -4.77
N GLN A 328 20.02 45.92 -5.37
CA GLN A 328 21.15 45.15 -5.93
C GLN A 328 21.93 44.32 -4.90
N TYR A 329 21.91 44.72 -3.62
CA TYR A 329 22.58 44.00 -2.53
C TYR A 329 21.85 42.72 -2.12
N VAL A 330 20.52 42.63 -2.32
CA VAL A 330 19.73 41.42 -2.04
C VAL A 330 19.92 40.36 -3.13
N LYS A 331 20.05 40.78 -4.39
CA LYS A 331 20.33 39.90 -5.53
C LYS A 331 21.66 39.13 -5.38
N LYS A 332 22.60 39.66 -4.59
CA LYS A 332 23.94 39.09 -4.39
C LYS A 332 23.98 37.90 -3.41
N LYS A 333 22.99 37.73 -2.53
CA LYS A 333 22.91 36.64 -1.55
C LYS A 333 22.12 35.41 -2.03
N LEU A 334 21.41 35.52 -3.16
CA LEU A 334 20.56 34.44 -3.71
C LEU A 334 21.18 33.71 -4.92
N MET A 335 22.41 34.05 -5.31
CA MET A 335 23.13 33.29 -6.35
C MET A 335 24.08 32.27 -5.71
N PRO A 336 24.19 31.04 -6.25
CA PRO A 336 25.06 30.02 -5.68
C PRO A 336 26.54 30.41 -5.81
N PRO A 337 27.43 29.90 -4.94
CA PRO A 337 28.81 30.36 -4.85
C PRO A 337 29.58 30.05 -6.14
N ARG A 338 30.41 30.98 -6.61
CA ARG A 338 31.39 30.71 -7.68
C ARG A 338 32.72 30.27 -7.07
N ASP A 339 33.30 29.23 -7.66
CA ASP A 339 34.57 28.62 -7.33
C ASP A 339 35.73 29.62 -7.18
N ILE A 340 36.54 29.40 -6.14
CA ILE A 340 37.81 30.08 -5.93
C ILE A 340 38.90 29.30 -6.67
N HIS A 341 39.28 29.76 -7.85
CA HIS A 341 40.64 29.52 -8.36
C HIS A 341 41.18 30.72 -9.16
N SER A 342 42.25 31.29 -8.59
CA SER A 342 43.40 31.95 -9.22
C SER A 342 43.16 33.00 -10.33
N LYS A 343 43.62 34.23 -10.07
CA LYS A 343 44.96 34.66 -10.52
C LYS A 343 45.30 36.04 -9.93
N LYS A 344 46.43 36.08 -9.23
CA LYS A 344 47.24 37.26 -8.96
C LYS A 344 47.74 37.84 -10.29
N THR A 345 47.73 39.16 -10.42
CA THR A 345 48.78 39.94 -11.09
C THR A 345 48.83 41.35 -10.49
N TYR A 346 50.05 41.88 -10.49
CA TYR A 346 50.62 42.91 -9.60
C TYR A 346 50.52 44.36 -10.12
N LYS A 347 50.55 45.30 -9.16
CA LYS A 347 51.21 46.63 -9.07
C LYS A 347 50.97 47.76 -10.10
N HIS A 348 50.78 48.96 -9.53
CA HIS A 348 51.16 50.31 -10.03
C HIS A 348 52.49 50.25 -10.82
N SER A 349 52.65 50.94 -11.95
CA SER A 349 52.38 52.34 -12.29
C SER A 349 52.32 52.51 -13.80
#